data_AF-A0A7R9UPQ9-F1
#
_entry.id   AF-A0A7R9UPQ9-F1
#
_cell.length_a   1.000
_cell.length_b   1.000
_cell.length_c   1.000
_cell.angle_alpha   90.00
_cell.angle_beta   90.00
_cell.angle_gamma   90.00
#
_symmetry.space_group_name_H-M   'P 1'
#
loop_
_entity.id
_entity.type
_entity.pdbx_description
1 polymer ?
#
loop_
_entity_poly.entity_id
_entity_poly.type
_entity_poly.pdbx_seq_one_letter_code
_entity_poly.pdbx_strand_id
1 'polypeptide(L)'
;RHANVSRLFRNAGGQHELRTAWLAQAAPAGEFDPGVLRSGGGVAESAGERGDDGADGDARAHRTVLTGLHACGDLTTTAIGAFVNRSDLWGLVCVGCCYHLMADGAFPASRHMRQRELHLSRHLRMLASKALERELRPHADAAATADADAPDRTLWRPMLTLVLRDSLGVDVRARHAELQVGRVAHRSASWVAYARAALAQLGFDPDAVCETELLELERRCSAHDLLRVKKLEVLRLALAPAVEAAIALDRLLHVLESGQASAAWIVRMFDARESPRCLGIVCHR
;
A
#
# COMPACT_ATOMS: atom_id res chain seq x y z
N ARG A 1 7.20 -17.87 3.72
CA ARG A 1 6.35 -17.08 2.78
C ARG A 1 7.17 -16.51 1.60
N HIS A 2 8.10 -17.28 1.02
CA HIS A 2 8.98 -16.87 -0.09
C HIS A 2 8.99 -17.89 -1.26
N ALA A 3 7.93 -18.71 -1.39
CA ALA A 3 7.89 -19.82 -2.36
C ALA A 3 6.88 -19.64 -3.52
N ASN A 4 6.11 -18.55 -3.57
CA ASN A 4 5.03 -18.40 -4.56
C ASN A 4 5.35 -17.55 -5.80
N VAL A 5 6.44 -16.77 -5.80
CA VAL A 5 6.79 -15.95 -6.98
C VAL A 5 7.26 -16.84 -8.14
N SER A 6 7.99 -17.93 -7.84
CA SER A 6 8.47 -18.86 -8.86
C SER A 6 7.39 -19.84 -9.37
N ARG A 7 6.23 -19.92 -8.71
CA ARG A 7 5.08 -20.74 -9.18
C ARG A 7 4.19 -20.00 -10.18
N LEU A 8 4.13 -18.66 -10.09
CA LEU A 8 3.47 -17.79 -11.08
C LEU A 8 4.10 -17.93 -12.49
N PHE A 9 5.38 -18.29 -12.57
CA PHE A 9 6.07 -18.50 -13.84
C PHE A 9 6.17 -19.97 -14.29
N ARG A 10 6.00 -20.96 -13.39
CA ARG A 10 6.22 -22.40 -13.69
C ARG A 10 4.98 -23.20 -14.09
N ASN A 11 3.76 -22.81 -13.71
CA ASN A 11 2.55 -23.55 -14.07
C ASN A 11 1.71 -22.89 -15.17
N ALA A 12 2.34 -22.65 -16.33
CA ALA A 12 1.61 -22.48 -17.59
C ALA A 12 2.31 -23.30 -18.67
N GLY A 13 2.45 -24.60 -18.42
CA GLY A 13 2.71 -25.57 -19.46
C GLY A 13 1.43 -25.71 -20.28
N GLY A 14 1.34 -24.94 -21.37
CA GLY A 14 0.24 -25.02 -22.33
C GLY A 14 -0.80 -23.92 -22.17
N GLN A 15 -0.43 -22.67 -22.43
CA GLN A 15 -1.22 -21.68 -23.18
C GLN A 15 -0.26 -20.60 -23.65
N HIS A 16 0.31 -20.80 -24.85
CA HIS A 16 1.33 -19.94 -25.44
C HIS A 16 0.77 -18.60 -25.98
N GLU A 17 -0.54 -18.36 -25.82
CA GLU A 17 -1.24 -17.19 -26.39
C GLU A 17 -1.65 -16.12 -25.34
N LEU A 18 -1.62 -16.42 -24.04
CA LEU A 18 -2.10 -15.47 -23.00
C LEU A 18 -1.01 -14.60 -22.36
N ARG A 19 0.27 -14.89 -22.61
CA ARG A 19 1.40 -14.19 -21.93
C ARG A 19 1.82 -12.88 -22.60
N THR A 20 1.32 -12.58 -23.78
CA THR A 20 1.69 -11.40 -24.59
C THR A 20 0.51 -10.48 -24.87
N ALA A 21 -0.72 -10.95 -24.64
CA ALA A 21 -1.94 -10.21 -24.93
C ALA A 21 -2.13 -8.96 -24.05
N TRP A 22 -1.66 -8.96 -22.81
CA TRP A 22 -1.94 -7.86 -21.87
C TRP A 22 -1.10 -6.60 -22.14
N LEU A 23 0.18 -6.76 -22.46
CA LEU A 23 1.03 -5.63 -22.88
C LEU A 23 0.64 -5.11 -24.27
N ALA A 24 0.16 -6.00 -25.16
CA ALA A 24 -0.38 -5.62 -26.46
C ALA A 24 -1.76 -4.91 -26.39
N GLN A 25 -2.54 -5.12 -25.32
CA GLN A 25 -3.83 -4.44 -25.11
C GLN A 25 -3.69 -3.07 -24.43
N ALA A 26 -2.59 -2.80 -23.72
CA ALA A 26 -2.32 -1.53 -23.05
C ALA A 26 -1.50 -0.54 -23.90
N ALA A 27 -0.83 -1.02 -24.95
CA ALA A 27 -0.13 -0.18 -25.92
C ALA A 27 -1.01 0.07 -27.16
N PRO A 28 -1.00 1.27 -27.77
CA PRO A 28 -1.56 1.44 -29.11
C PRO A 28 -0.90 0.43 -30.07
N ALA A 29 -1.70 -0.20 -30.92
CA ALA A 29 -1.28 -1.33 -31.74
C ALA A 29 -0.07 -0.95 -32.63
N GLY A 30 1.11 -1.54 -32.34
CA GLY A 30 2.29 -1.45 -33.22
C GLY A 30 3.67 -1.40 -32.56
N GLU A 31 3.81 -1.10 -31.26
CA GLU A 31 5.13 -0.77 -30.68
C GLU A 31 5.77 -1.81 -29.75
N PHE A 32 5.07 -2.91 -29.44
CA PHE A 32 5.56 -3.89 -28.45
C PHE A 32 5.84 -5.26 -29.06
N ASP A 33 7.13 -5.60 -29.26
CA ASP A 33 7.59 -6.97 -29.54
C ASP A 33 7.74 -7.76 -28.22
N PRO A 34 6.90 -8.77 -27.97
CA PRO A 34 6.94 -9.55 -26.74
C PRO A 34 8.18 -10.47 -26.61
N GLY A 35 8.99 -10.61 -27.66
CA GLY A 35 10.16 -11.50 -27.69
C GLY A 35 11.33 -11.09 -26.78
N VAL A 36 11.33 -9.87 -26.24
CA VAL A 36 12.46 -9.30 -25.47
C VAL A 36 12.47 -9.73 -24.00
N LEU A 37 11.35 -10.25 -23.47
CA LEU A 37 11.25 -10.73 -22.09
C LEU A 37 11.53 -12.23 -21.98
N ARG A 38 12.79 -12.64 -22.22
CA ARG A 38 13.27 -13.97 -21.80
C ARG A 38 14.13 -13.87 -20.54
N SER A 39 13.61 -14.52 -19.50
CA SER A 39 14.14 -14.86 -18.17
C SER A 39 15.61 -14.57 -17.83
N GLY A 40 15.80 -13.89 -16.70
CA GLY A 40 17.01 -13.97 -15.86
C GLY A 40 16.64 -13.63 -14.42
N GLY A 41 16.30 -14.64 -13.61
CA GLY A 41 16.09 -14.51 -12.17
C GLY A 41 17.34 -14.96 -11.42
N GLY A 42 17.78 -14.16 -10.46
CA GLY A 42 18.84 -14.53 -9.52
C GLY A 42 19.84 -13.39 -9.31
N VAL A 43 19.76 -12.74 -8.14
CA VAL A 43 20.91 -12.02 -7.60
C VAL A 43 21.90 -13.09 -7.17
N ALA A 44 22.97 -13.27 -7.95
CA ALA A 44 24.18 -13.95 -7.55
C ALA A 44 25.35 -13.13 -8.13
N GLU A 45 26.04 -12.40 -7.26
CA GLU A 45 27.40 -11.96 -7.55
C GLU A 45 28.27 -13.22 -7.63
N SER A 46 28.82 -13.52 -8.80
CA SER A 46 29.92 -14.45 -8.95
C SER A 46 31.03 -13.76 -9.75
N ALA A 47 32.09 -13.39 -9.04
CA ALA A 47 33.38 -13.07 -9.65
C ALA A 47 33.94 -14.34 -10.31
N GLY A 48 34.32 -14.26 -11.59
CA GLY A 48 34.87 -15.36 -12.36
C GLY A 48 35.54 -14.85 -13.64
N GLU A 49 36.86 -14.74 -13.55
CA GLU A 49 37.96 -14.79 -14.53
C GLU A 49 37.77 -14.47 -16.03
N ARG A 50 38.83 -13.82 -16.56
CA ARG A 50 39.04 -13.43 -17.95
C ARG A 50 39.14 -14.65 -18.86
N GLY A 51 38.42 -14.60 -19.98
CA GLY A 51 38.70 -15.38 -21.19
C GLY A 51 38.54 -14.45 -22.39
N ASP A 52 39.64 -14.23 -23.10
CA ASP A 52 39.72 -13.59 -24.41
C ASP A 52 39.25 -14.59 -25.46
N ASP A 53 38.28 -14.21 -26.30
CA ASP A 53 38.06 -14.79 -27.63
C ASP A 53 37.18 -13.83 -28.45
N GLY A 54 37.69 -13.44 -29.62
CA GLY A 54 37.21 -12.33 -30.43
C GLY A 54 36.01 -12.61 -31.35
N ALA A 55 35.41 -11.48 -31.72
CA ALA A 55 34.70 -11.15 -32.97
C ALA A 55 33.56 -12.07 -33.46
N ASP A 56 32.30 -11.63 -33.30
CA ASP A 56 31.46 -11.22 -34.44
C ASP A 56 30.25 -10.38 -33.97
N GLY A 57 29.78 -9.48 -34.83
CA GLY A 57 28.82 -8.42 -34.49
C GLY A 57 27.36 -8.86 -34.32
N ASP A 58 26.77 -8.42 -33.21
CA ASP A 58 25.45 -7.77 -33.14
C ASP A 58 25.32 -7.15 -31.74
N ALA A 59 25.72 -5.89 -31.57
CA ALA A 59 25.60 -5.18 -30.30
C ALA A 59 24.13 -4.84 -30.06
N ARG A 60 23.33 -5.85 -29.70
CA ARG A 60 21.92 -5.71 -29.36
C ARG A 60 21.84 -4.77 -28.16
N ALA A 61 21.45 -3.51 -28.41
CA ALA A 61 21.39 -2.48 -27.39
C ALA A 61 20.56 -3.00 -26.19
N HIS A 62 21.23 -3.28 -25.07
CA HIS A 62 20.58 -3.79 -23.89
C HIS A 62 19.65 -2.71 -23.33
N ARG A 63 18.34 -2.95 -23.38
CA ARG A 63 17.33 -2.05 -22.80
C ARG A 63 17.15 -2.40 -21.33
N THR A 64 17.61 -1.51 -20.44
CA THR A 64 17.46 -1.68 -18.99
C THR A 64 16.13 -1.10 -18.53
N VAL A 65 15.35 -1.89 -17.79
CA VAL A 65 14.09 -1.45 -17.16
C VAL A 65 14.24 -1.51 -15.65
N LEU A 66 13.99 -0.38 -14.98
CA LEU A 66 13.90 -0.34 -13.53
C LEU A 66 12.52 -0.86 -13.10
N THR A 67 12.47 -1.84 -12.19
CA THR A 67 11.20 -2.39 -11.70
C THR A 67 11.10 -2.36 -10.19
N GLY A 68 9.92 -1.97 -9.68
CA GLY A 68 9.62 -1.97 -8.26
C GLY A 68 8.17 -2.34 -8.03
N LEU A 69 7.89 -3.62 -7.73
CA LEU A 69 6.51 -4.12 -7.56
C LEU A 69 5.93 -3.86 -6.16
N HIS A 70 6.78 -3.44 -5.23
CA HIS A 70 6.43 -3.04 -3.87
C HIS A 70 7.35 -1.88 -3.46
N ALA A 71 7.25 -0.76 -4.17
CA ALA A 71 8.02 0.43 -3.88
C ALA A 71 7.45 1.18 -2.67
N CYS A 72 7.88 0.80 -1.48
CA CYS A 72 7.29 1.28 -0.23
C CYS A 72 7.78 2.68 0.16
N GLY A 73 6.86 3.51 0.68
CA GLY A 73 7.16 4.88 1.07
C GLY A 73 7.66 5.69 -0.13
N ASP A 74 8.82 6.33 0.03
CA ASP A 74 9.41 7.21 -0.99
C ASP A 74 10.14 6.45 -2.10
N LEU A 75 10.21 5.12 -2.05
CA LEU A 75 10.92 4.36 -3.08
C LEU A 75 10.32 4.56 -4.48
N THR A 76 9.02 4.86 -4.59
CA THR A 76 8.38 5.17 -5.87
C THR A 76 8.93 6.48 -6.46
N THR A 77 9.06 7.53 -5.64
CA THR A 77 9.62 8.82 -6.11
C THR A 77 11.10 8.71 -6.38
N THR A 78 11.86 7.94 -5.58
CA THR A 78 13.27 7.66 -5.86
C THR A 78 13.45 6.91 -7.18
N ALA A 79 12.63 5.89 -7.46
CA ALA A 79 12.70 5.14 -8.72
C ALA A 79 12.37 6.02 -9.94
N ILE A 80 11.36 6.89 -9.83
CA ILE A 80 11.05 7.89 -10.85
C ILE A 80 12.22 8.86 -11.04
N GLY A 81 12.79 9.36 -9.95
CA GLY A 81 13.97 10.24 -10.00
C GLY A 81 15.17 9.55 -10.67
N ALA A 82 15.39 8.26 -10.41
CA ALA A 82 16.41 7.48 -11.10
C ALA A 82 16.13 7.41 -12.61
N PHE A 83 14.90 7.06 -13.02
CA PHE A 83 14.51 7.03 -14.44
C PHE A 83 14.69 8.39 -15.13
N VAL A 84 14.23 9.48 -14.50
CA VAL A 84 14.32 10.84 -15.04
C VAL A 84 15.77 11.26 -15.23
N ASN A 85 16.63 11.03 -14.24
CA ASN A 85 18.01 11.52 -14.25
C ASN A 85 19.01 10.60 -14.98
N ARG A 86 18.58 9.40 -15.40
CA ARG A 86 19.46 8.42 -16.06
C ARG A 86 18.96 8.07 -17.46
N SER A 87 19.81 8.33 -18.46
CA SER A 87 19.54 7.99 -19.86
C SER A 87 19.82 6.52 -20.19
N ASP A 88 20.56 5.80 -19.34
CA ASP A 88 20.83 4.37 -19.51
C ASP A 88 19.64 3.47 -19.14
N LEU A 89 18.64 4.03 -18.46
CA LEU A 89 17.37 3.36 -18.19
C LEU A 89 16.40 3.62 -19.35
N TRP A 90 16.07 2.55 -20.07
CA TRP A 90 15.07 2.60 -21.15
C TRP A 90 13.65 2.73 -20.60
N GLY A 91 13.34 2.09 -19.46
CA GLY A 91 11.99 2.13 -18.91
C GLY A 91 11.90 1.97 -17.39
N LEU A 92 10.70 2.18 -16.87
CA LEU A 92 10.33 2.06 -15.46
C LEU A 92 8.97 1.37 -15.34
N VAL A 93 8.88 0.40 -14.41
CA VAL A 93 7.62 -0.18 -13.93
C VAL A 93 7.60 -0.11 -12.41
N CYS A 94 6.75 0.73 -11.83
CA CYS A 94 6.75 0.98 -10.39
C CYS A 94 5.35 0.92 -9.79
N VAL A 95 5.13 0.02 -8.84
CA VAL A 95 3.91 -0.09 -8.03
C VAL A 95 4.23 0.36 -6.62
N GLY A 96 3.55 1.42 -6.18
CA GLY A 96 3.72 1.96 -4.83
C GLY A 96 3.16 1.04 -3.76
N CYS A 97 3.77 1.06 -2.58
CA CYS A 97 3.20 0.46 -1.37
C CYS A 97 3.39 1.34 -0.14
N CYS A 98 2.64 1.05 0.92
CA CYS A 98 2.80 1.68 2.24
C CYS A 98 2.91 3.21 2.18
N TYR A 99 1.98 3.88 1.49
CA TYR A 99 2.01 5.34 1.29
C TYR A 99 2.08 6.15 2.59
N HIS A 100 1.62 5.59 3.71
CA HIS A 100 1.72 6.19 5.04
C HIS A 100 3.16 6.33 5.57
N LEU A 101 4.14 5.64 4.95
CA LEU A 101 5.57 5.75 5.24
C LEU A 101 6.27 6.79 4.36
N MET A 102 5.57 7.45 3.44
CA MET A 102 6.15 8.55 2.67
C MET A 102 6.55 9.69 3.62
N ALA A 103 7.70 10.32 3.38
CA ALA A 103 8.11 11.48 4.16
C ALA A 103 7.14 12.65 3.95
N ASP A 104 7.16 13.60 4.88
CA ASP A 104 6.44 14.86 4.70
C ASP A 104 7.05 15.62 3.51
N GLY A 105 6.20 16.13 2.62
CA GLY A 105 6.60 16.76 1.35
C GLY A 105 6.86 15.79 0.19
N ALA A 106 6.87 14.47 0.41
CA ALA A 106 7.01 13.50 -0.68
C ALA A 106 5.76 13.41 -1.59
N PHE A 107 4.62 13.92 -1.13
CA PHE A 107 3.42 14.16 -1.96
C PHE A 107 2.94 15.60 -1.73
N PRO A 108 2.61 16.35 -2.81
CA PRO A 108 2.74 15.97 -4.21
C PRO A 108 4.20 16.09 -4.73
N ALA A 109 4.61 15.26 -5.68
CA ALA A 109 5.87 15.38 -6.42
C ALA A 109 5.75 16.20 -7.70
N SER A 110 4.58 16.19 -8.34
CA SER A 110 4.32 16.98 -9.54
C SER A 110 4.16 18.47 -9.23
N ARG A 111 4.64 19.32 -10.12
CA ARG A 111 4.43 20.77 -10.08
C ARG A 111 2.94 21.08 -10.15
N HIS A 112 2.19 20.41 -11.02
CA HIS A 112 0.76 20.63 -11.19
C HIS A 112 -0.05 20.42 -9.90
N MET A 113 0.19 19.32 -9.17
CA MET A 113 -0.56 19.05 -7.94
C MET A 113 -0.05 19.89 -6.76
N ARG A 114 1.24 20.27 -6.73
CA ARG A 114 1.76 21.24 -5.77
C ARG A 114 1.09 22.60 -5.91
N GLN A 115 0.88 23.08 -7.14
CA GLN A 115 0.19 24.36 -7.41
C GLN A 115 -1.29 24.37 -6.98
N ARG A 116 -1.91 23.20 -6.83
CA ARG A 116 -3.27 23.04 -6.32
C ARG A 116 -3.34 22.80 -4.81
N GLU A 117 -2.20 22.87 -4.13
CA GLU A 117 -2.10 22.72 -2.68
C GLU A 117 -2.78 21.42 -2.19
N LEU A 118 -2.60 20.33 -2.95
CA LEU A 118 -3.18 19.05 -2.58
C LEU A 118 -2.38 18.42 -1.44
N HIS A 119 -3.10 18.07 -0.37
CA HIS A 119 -2.52 17.47 0.83
C HIS A 119 -3.18 16.13 1.16
N LEU A 120 -2.36 15.11 1.44
CA LEU A 120 -2.81 13.82 1.94
C LEU A 120 -2.24 13.55 3.33
N SER A 121 -3.13 13.58 4.33
CA SER A 121 -2.76 13.21 5.70
C SER A 121 -2.26 11.76 5.75
N ARG A 122 -1.46 11.43 6.77
CA ARG A 122 -0.99 10.06 7.02
C ARG A 122 -2.13 9.03 7.03
N HIS A 123 -3.31 9.40 7.54
CA HIS A 123 -4.49 8.53 7.59
C HIS A 123 -5.09 8.26 6.21
N LEU A 124 -5.16 9.27 5.33
CA LEU A 124 -5.58 9.07 3.95
C LEU A 124 -4.56 8.22 3.19
N ARG A 125 -3.27 8.46 3.40
CA ARG A 125 -2.20 7.63 2.82
C ARG A 125 -2.26 6.17 3.30
N MET A 126 -2.63 5.94 4.55
CA MET A 126 -2.86 4.58 5.05
C MET A 126 -4.05 3.91 4.36
N LEU A 127 -5.10 4.69 4.09
CA LEU A 127 -6.31 4.22 3.42
C LEU A 127 -6.05 3.81 1.96
N ALA A 128 -5.15 4.48 1.25
CA ALA A 128 -4.75 4.15 -0.13
C ALA A 128 -4.17 2.74 -0.33
N SER A 129 -3.88 2.00 0.75
CA SER A 129 -3.45 0.60 0.70
C SER A 129 -4.55 -0.38 1.12
N LYS A 130 -5.82 0.04 1.13
CA LYS A 130 -6.99 -0.79 1.43
C LYS A 130 -7.88 -0.96 0.20
N ALA A 131 -8.61 -2.07 0.15
CA ALA A 131 -9.62 -2.32 -0.88
C ALA A 131 -10.88 -2.87 -0.24
N LEU A 132 -12.03 -2.31 -0.62
CA LEU A 132 -13.33 -2.70 -0.08
C LEU A 132 -13.61 -4.19 -0.31
N GLU A 133 -13.28 -4.70 -1.50
CA GLU A 133 -13.51 -6.09 -1.89
C GLU A 133 -12.71 -7.07 -1.03
N ARG A 134 -11.57 -6.65 -0.50
CA ARG A 134 -10.73 -7.47 0.36
C ARG A 134 -11.23 -7.49 1.81
N GLU A 135 -11.73 -6.36 2.29
CA GLU A 135 -12.25 -6.20 3.65
C GLU A 135 -13.68 -6.76 3.80
N LEU A 136 -14.47 -6.74 2.72
CA LEU A 136 -15.80 -7.35 2.68
C LEU A 136 -15.79 -8.85 2.39
N ARG A 137 -14.66 -9.44 1.99
CA ARG A 137 -14.58 -10.89 1.78
C ARG A 137 -14.96 -11.57 3.11
N PRO A 138 -16.04 -12.37 3.16
CA PRO A 138 -16.21 -13.28 4.28
C PRO A 138 -14.98 -14.16 4.24
N HIS A 139 -14.12 -14.01 5.23
CA HIS A 139 -12.87 -14.73 5.26
C HIS A 139 -13.16 -16.22 5.34
N ALA A 140 -13.23 -16.94 4.22
CA ALA A 140 -13.35 -18.40 4.23
C ALA A 140 -12.17 -19.02 5.02
N ASP A 141 -10.99 -18.38 4.97
CA ASP A 141 -9.80 -18.81 5.71
C ASP A 141 -9.70 -18.24 7.14
N ALA A 142 -10.24 -17.03 7.41
CA ALA A 142 -10.21 -16.47 8.78
C ALA A 142 -11.39 -16.95 9.62
N ALA A 143 -12.49 -17.42 9.04
CA ALA A 143 -13.50 -18.19 9.76
C ALA A 143 -12.95 -19.53 10.27
N ALA A 144 -11.92 -20.09 9.60
CA ALA A 144 -11.24 -21.31 10.03
C ALA A 144 -10.21 -21.08 11.15
N THR A 145 -9.77 -19.83 11.39
CA THR A 145 -8.79 -19.47 12.45
C THR A 145 -9.32 -18.48 13.48
N ALA A 146 -10.52 -17.93 13.26
CA ALA A 146 -11.17 -17.06 14.22
C ALA A 146 -11.68 -17.94 15.35
N ASP A 147 -11.10 -17.75 16.51
CA ASP A 147 -11.70 -18.17 17.75
C ASP A 147 -13.11 -17.55 17.80
N ALA A 148 -14.14 -18.39 17.66
CA ALA A 148 -15.53 -17.95 17.57
C ALA A 148 -15.97 -17.21 18.83
N ASP A 149 -15.24 -17.40 19.93
CA ASP A 149 -15.46 -16.77 21.23
C ASP A 149 -14.67 -15.46 21.39
N ALA A 150 -13.85 -15.05 20.41
CA ALA A 150 -13.09 -13.81 20.50
C ALA A 150 -14.02 -12.58 20.49
N PRO A 151 -13.83 -11.62 21.42
CA PRO A 151 -14.68 -10.44 21.51
C PRO A 151 -14.55 -9.56 20.27
N ASP A 152 -15.65 -8.93 19.84
CA ASP A 152 -15.62 -7.91 18.78
C ASP A 152 -14.91 -6.65 19.31
N ARG A 153 -13.68 -6.44 18.84
CA ARG A 153 -12.80 -5.34 19.29
C ARG A 153 -13.04 -4.04 18.53
N THR A 154 -13.99 -3.99 17.59
CA THR A 154 -14.22 -2.85 16.68
C THR A 154 -14.48 -1.55 17.43
N LEU A 155 -15.21 -1.63 18.54
CA LEU A 155 -15.59 -0.45 19.33
C LEU A 155 -14.54 0.01 20.33
N TRP A 156 -13.54 -0.80 20.65
CA TRP A 156 -12.59 -0.49 21.72
C TRP A 156 -11.79 0.79 21.46
N ARG A 157 -11.35 1.04 20.23
CA ARG A 157 -10.68 2.31 19.88
C ARG A 157 -11.61 3.53 20.03
N PRO A 158 -12.82 3.54 19.43
CA PRO A 158 -13.81 4.59 19.68
C PRO A 158 -14.15 4.79 21.16
N MET A 159 -14.35 3.72 21.92
CA MET A 159 -14.66 3.77 23.34
C MET A 159 -13.51 4.40 24.14
N LEU A 160 -12.26 4.08 23.82
CA LEU A 160 -11.10 4.71 24.45
C LEU A 160 -11.08 6.22 24.20
N THR A 161 -11.46 6.68 23.00
CA THR A 161 -11.61 8.10 22.72
C THR A 161 -12.67 8.76 23.61
N LEU A 162 -13.75 8.04 23.96
CA LEU A 162 -14.75 8.53 24.91
C LEU A 162 -14.19 8.60 26.33
N VAL A 163 -13.45 7.57 26.79
CA VAL A 163 -12.78 7.58 28.10
C VAL A 163 -11.81 8.75 28.22
N LEU A 164 -10.94 8.95 27.23
CA LEU A 164 -9.98 10.05 27.22
C LEU A 164 -10.67 11.41 27.31
N ARG A 165 -11.78 11.61 26.58
CA ARG A 165 -12.51 12.87 26.53
C ARG A 165 -13.35 13.11 27.78
N ASP A 166 -14.20 12.15 28.12
CA ASP A 166 -15.28 12.31 29.11
C ASP A 166 -14.77 12.10 30.53
N SER A 167 -13.89 11.11 30.74
CA SER A 167 -13.37 10.77 32.08
C SER A 167 -12.08 11.53 32.41
N LEU A 168 -11.20 11.73 31.41
CA LEU A 168 -9.87 12.33 31.61
C LEU A 168 -9.74 13.77 31.10
N GLY A 169 -10.79 14.35 30.51
CA GLY A 169 -10.79 15.74 30.03
C GLY A 169 -9.79 16.02 28.91
N VAL A 170 -9.31 14.99 28.22
CA VAL A 170 -8.30 15.12 27.16
C VAL A 170 -8.96 15.63 25.88
N ASP A 171 -8.42 16.70 25.30
CA ASP A 171 -8.76 17.08 23.94
C ASP A 171 -8.12 16.11 22.93
N VAL A 172 -8.84 15.04 22.63
CA VAL A 172 -8.38 13.98 21.73
C VAL A 172 -8.14 14.51 20.31
N ARG A 173 -8.84 15.57 19.88
CA ARG A 173 -8.67 16.14 18.54
C ARG A 173 -7.38 16.94 18.46
N ALA A 174 -7.13 17.81 19.43
CA ALA A 174 -5.90 18.59 19.48
C ALA A 174 -4.65 17.70 19.67
N ARG A 175 -4.77 16.66 20.49
CA ARG A 175 -3.64 15.77 20.84
C ARG A 175 -3.57 14.48 20.02
N HIS A 176 -4.27 14.41 18.90
CA HIS A 176 -4.38 13.19 18.09
C HIS A 176 -3.02 12.62 17.65
N ALA A 177 -2.03 13.48 17.37
CA ALA A 177 -0.68 13.05 16.98
C ALA A 177 0.08 12.34 18.12
N GLU A 178 -0.17 12.73 19.37
CA GLU A 178 0.42 12.14 20.58
C GLU A 178 -0.33 10.85 20.98
N LEU A 179 -1.64 10.80 20.74
CA LEU A 179 -2.53 9.74 21.20
C LEU A 179 -2.52 8.51 20.27
N GLN A 180 -1.35 7.93 20.05
CA GLN A 180 -1.17 6.79 19.15
C GLN A 180 -1.14 5.46 19.91
N VAL A 181 -2.29 4.77 19.96
CA VAL A 181 -2.36 3.41 20.50
C VAL A 181 -1.88 2.40 19.47
N GLY A 182 -1.03 1.47 19.90
CA GLY A 182 -0.43 0.45 19.03
C GLY A 182 -1.35 -0.74 18.81
N ARG A 183 -0.74 -1.90 18.57
CA ARG A 183 -1.46 -3.19 18.49
C ARG A 183 -1.73 -3.72 19.90
N VAL A 184 -2.52 -3.01 20.70
CA VAL A 184 -2.88 -3.46 22.06
C VAL A 184 -4.07 -4.42 22.02
N ALA A 185 -5.08 -4.13 21.19
CA ALA A 185 -6.34 -4.88 21.11
C ALA A 185 -6.18 -6.40 20.98
N HIS A 186 -5.26 -6.89 20.14
CA HIS A 186 -5.08 -8.34 19.95
C HIS A 186 -4.52 -9.09 21.17
N ARG A 187 -3.90 -8.37 22.12
CA ARG A 187 -3.34 -8.94 23.35
C ARG A 187 -4.30 -8.82 24.53
N SER A 188 -5.42 -8.13 24.34
CA SER A 188 -6.40 -7.87 25.38
C SER A 188 -7.55 -8.86 25.28
N ALA A 189 -7.84 -9.51 26.41
CA ALA A 189 -8.92 -10.47 26.55
C ALA A 189 -10.30 -9.79 26.69
N SER A 190 -10.33 -8.55 27.17
CA SER A 190 -11.56 -7.78 27.40
C SER A 190 -11.37 -6.30 27.10
N TRP A 191 -12.48 -5.56 27.04
CA TRP A 191 -12.47 -4.11 26.94
C TRP A 191 -11.68 -3.46 28.09
N VAL A 192 -11.90 -3.87 29.34
CA VAL A 192 -11.20 -3.32 30.51
C VAL A 192 -9.69 -3.55 30.38
N ALA A 193 -9.26 -4.76 30.03
CA ALA A 193 -7.84 -5.07 29.82
C ALA A 193 -7.24 -4.23 28.69
N TYR A 194 -8.00 -3.97 27.62
CA TYR A 194 -7.58 -3.09 26.54
C TYR A 194 -7.45 -1.64 26.99
N ALA A 195 -8.44 -1.10 27.69
CA ALA A 195 -8.46 0.30 28.14
C ALA A 195 -7.25 0.58 29.03
N ARG A 196 -7.01 -0.27 30.03
CA ARG A 196 -5.85 -0.15 30.95
C ARG A 196 -4.52 -0.19 30.20
N ALA A 197 -4.35 -1.18 29.31
CA ALA A 197 -3.12 -1.30 28.53
C ALA A 197 -2.92 -0.14 27.55
N ALA A 198 -4.01 0.40 26.98
CA ALA A 198 -3.94 1.56 26.11
C ALA A 198 -3.61 2.84 26.88
N LEU A 199 -4.21 3.06 28.05
CA LEU A 199 -3.89 4.18 28.95
C LEU A 199 -2.41 4.14 29.36
N ALA A 200 -1.91 2.97 29.76
CA ALA A 200 -0.49 2.75 30.07
C ALA A 200 0.42 3.14 28.89
N GLN A 201 0.08 2.70 27.67
CA GLN A 201 0.86 3.01 26.46
C GLN A 201 0.85 4.50 26.13
N LEU A 202 -0.22 5.21 26.50
CA LEU A 202 -0.39 6.64 26.29
C LEU A 202 0.22 7.49 27.43
N GLY A 203 0.80 6.86 28.46
CA GLY A 203 1.42 7.55 29.59
C GLY A 203 0.43 8.02 30.67
N PHE A 204 -0.80 7.53 30.66
CA PHE A 204 -1.76 7.75 31.73
C PHE A 204 -1.67 6.63 32.77
N ASP A 205 -2.15 6.91 33.98
CA ASP A 205 -2.36 5.88 35.00
C ASP A 205 -3.39 4.84 34.48
N PRO A 206 -3.05 3.54 34.41
CA PRO A 206 -3.98 2.48 33.99
C PRO A 206 -5.22 2.37 34.87
N ASP A 207 -5.17 2.88 36.09
CA ASP A 207 -6.25 2.89 37.08
C ASP A 207 -6.94 4.26 37.18
N ALA A 208 -6.60 5.23 36.31
CA ALA A 208 -7.20 6.57 36.31
C ALA A 208 -8.73 6.58 36.15
N VAL A 209 -9.30 5.49 35.61
CA VAL A 209 -10.74 5.30 35.43
C VAL A 209 -11.12 3.97 36.06
N CYS A 210 -12.12 3.99 36.94
CA CYS A 210 -12.50 2.79 37.68
C CYS A 210 -13.14 1.74 36.76
N GLU A 211 -13.02 0.46 37.14
CA GLU A 211 -13.53 -0.64 36.34
C GLU A 211 -15.04 -0.57 36.10
N THR A 212 -15.81 -0.12 37.11
CA THR A 212 -17.26 0.07 37.01
C THR A 212 -17.63 1.01 35.88
N GLU A 213 -16.92 2.14 35.74
CA GLU A 213 -17.16 3.13 34.69
C GLU A 213 -16.81 2.58 33.30
N LEU A 214 -15.71 1.82 33.19
CA LEU A 214 -15.34 1.15 31.93
C LEU A 214 -16.39 0.15 31.49
N LEU A 215 -16.91 -0.67 32.42
CA LEU A 215 -17.97 -1.64 32.13
C LEU A 215 -19.32 -0.95 31.84
N GLU A 216 -19.62 0.18 32.47
CA GLU A 216 -20.78 1.00 32.13
C GLU A 216 -20.72 1.52 30.70
N LEU A 217 -19.54 2.00 30.26
CA LEU A 217 -19.35 2.43 28.89
C LEU A 217 -19.54 1.27 27.89
N GLU A 218 -19.01 0.09 28.20
CA GLU A 218 -19.21 -1.12 27.38
C GLU A 218 -20.69 -1.49 27.25
N ARG A 219 -21.46 -1.44 28.34
CA ARG A 219 -22.91 -1.67 28.32
C ARG A 219 -23.68 -0.60 27.53
N ARG A 220 -23.23 0.65 27.58
CA ARG A 220 -23.85 1.77 26.85
C ARG A 220 -23.60 1.69 25.36
N CYS A 221 -22.46 1.15 24.93
CA CYS A 221 -22.12 1.00 23.52
C CYS A 221 -22.92 -0.15 22.90
N SER A 222 -23.86 0.21 22.04
CA SER A 222 -24.84 -0.72 21.48
C SER A 222 -24.41 -1.30 20.12
N ALA A 223 -25.14 -2.32 19.66
CA ALA A 223 -25.04 -2.80 18.28
C ALA A 223 -25.25 -1.68 17.24
N HIS A 224 -26.03 -0.65 17.58
CA HIS A 224 -26.24 0.51 16.71
C HIS A 224 -24.98 1.36 16.55
N ASP A 225 -24.18 1.51 17.61
CA ASP A 225 -22.90 2.24 17.54
C ASP A 225 -21.87 1.44 16.73
N LEU A 226 -21.87 0.11 16.87
CA LEU A 226 -21.10 -0.78 16.00
C LEU A 226 -21.46 -0.57 14.52
N LEU A 227 -22.76 -0.50 14.20
CA LEU A 227 -23.23 -0.25 12.83
C LEU A 227 -22.78 1.13 12.32
N ARG A 228 -22.79 2.18 13.17
CA ARG A 228 -22.28 3.51 12.79
C ARG A 228 -20.79 3.47 12.43
N VAL A 229 -19.96 2.81 13.24
CA VAL A 229 -18.52 2.67 12.98
C VAL A 229 -18.29 1.85 11.71
N LYS A 230 -19.01 0.75 11.51
CA LYS A 230 -18.91 -0.07 10.29
C LYS A 230 -19.31 0.72 9.03
N LYS A 231 -20.36 1.52 9.09
CA LYS A 231 -20.76 2.41 7.98
C LYS A 231 -19.65 3.41 7.62
N LEU A 232 -19.02 4.02 8.62
CA LEU A 232 -17.90 4.93 8.40
C LEU A 232 -16.70 4.20 7.77
N GLU A 233 -16.38 2.99 8.22
CA GLU A 233 -15.29 2.21 7.64
C GLU A 233 -15.58 1.85 6.18
N VAL A 234 -16.80 1.44 5.83
CA VAL A 234 -17.19 1.20 4.43
C VAL A 234 -17.03 2.46 3.58
N LEU A 235 -17.45 3.62 4.09
CA LEU A 235 -17.26 4.90 3.39
C LEU A 235 -15.77 5.21 3.18
N ARG A 236 -14.93 4.99 4.19
CA ARG A 236 -13.47 5.15 4.06
C ARG A 236 -12.93 4.20 3.00
N LEU A 237 -13.30 2.93 3.03
CA LEU A 237 -12.85 1.93 2.06
C LEU A 237 -13.28 2.26 0.64
N ALA A 238 -14.47 2.84 0.45
CA ALA A 238 -14.93 3.32 -0.86
C ALA A 238 -14.07 4.48 -1.39
N LEU A 239 -13.48 5.30 -0.51
CA LEU A 239 -12.56 6.39 -0.89
C LEU A 239 -11.12 5.91 -1.15
N ALA A 240 -10.74 4.72 -0.68
CA ALA A 240 -9.37 4.22 -0.79
C ALA A 240 -8.81 4.22 -2.22
N PRO A 241 -9.54 3.74 -3.25
CA PRO A 241 -9.03 3.74 -4.63
C PRO A 241 -8.81 5.15 -5.18
N ALA A 242 -9.63 6.13 -4.77
CA ALA A 242 -9.45 7.52 -5.18
C ALA A 242 -8.18 8.13 -4.59
N VAL A 243 -7.82 7.77 -3.34
CA VAL A 243 -6.56 8.23 -2.73
C VAL A 243 -5.36 7.57 -3.42
N GLU A 244 -5.42 6.26 -3.73
CA GLU A 244 -4.36 5.59 -4.50
C GLU A 244 -4.20 6.22 -5.89
N ALA A 245 -5.31 6.48 -6.58
CA ALA A 245 -5.33 7.13 -7.89
C ALA A 245 -4.75 8.55 -7.86
N ALA A 246 -5.03 9.34 -6.82
CA ALA A 246 -4.43 10.65 -6.66
C ALA A 246 -2.91 10.59 -6.52
N ILE A 247 -2.39 9.60 -5.77
CA ILE A 247 -0.94 9.39 -5.63
C ILE A 247 -0.34 8.91 -6.97
N ALA A 248 -0.97 7.97 -7.67
CA ALA A 248 -0.50 7.51 -8.97
C ALA A 248 -0.52 8.64 -10.02
N LEU A 249 -1.56 9.47 -10.03
CA LEU A 249 -1.66 10.63 -10.91
C LEU A 249 -0.55 11.64 -10.65
N ASP A 250 -0.26 11.93 -9.38
CA ASP A 250 0.87 12.78 -9.02
C ASP A 250 2.20 12.24 -9.58
N ARG A 251 2.41 10.93 -9.48
CA ARG A 251 3.65 10.29 -9.98
C ARG A 251 3.72 10.32 -11.50
N LEU A 252 2.61 10.06 -12.20
CA LEU A 252 2.53 10.16 -13.65
C LEU A 252 2.82 11.60 -14.11
N LEU A 253 2.17 12.59 -13.50
CA LEU A 253 2.39 14.00 -13.85
C LEU A 253 3.85 14.40 -13.62
N HIS A 254 4.48 13.95 -12.55
CA HIS A 254 5.90 14.20 -12.30
C HIS A 254 6.81 13.63 -13.40
N VAL A 255 6.51 12.42 -13.89
CA VAL A 255 7.24 11.83 -15.04
C VAL A 255 7.03 12.66 -16.30
N LEU A 256 5.78 13.03 -16.62
CA LEU A 256 5.46 13.80 -17.83
C LEU A 256 6.10 15.20 -17.81
N GLU A 257 6.06 15.88 -16.66
CA GLU A 257 6.66 17.21 -16.45
C GLU A 257 8.19 17.21 -16.64
N SER A 258 8.85 16.06 -16.46
CA SER A 258 10.30 15.95 -16.66
C SER A 258 10.73 16.01 -18.14
N GLY A 259 9.80 15.74 -19.07
CA GLY A 259 10.08 15.62 -20.50
C GLY A 259 10.98 14.44 -20.89
N GLN A 260 11.26 13.51 -19.97
CA GLN A 260 12.20 12.42 -20.18
C GLN A 260 11.56 11.14 -20.75
N ALA A 261 10.26 10.96 -20.57
CA ALA A 261 9.53 9.80 -21.10
C ALA A 261 8.91 10.15 -22.46
N SER A 262 9.07 9.27 -23.44
CA SER A 262 8.29 9.33 -24.70
C SER A 262 6.85 8.87 -24.47
N ALA A 263 6.66 7.93 -23.53
CA ALA A 263 5.34 7.48 -23.13
C ALA A 263 5.29 7.10 -21.63
N ALA A 264 4.16 7.39 -21.00
CA ALA A 264 3.92 7.09 -19.58
C ALA A 264 2.43 6.86 -19.31
N TRP A 265 2.12 5.85 -18.49
CA TRP A 265 0.76 5.43 -18.17
C TRP A 265 0.61 5.03 -16.71
N ILE A 266 -0.62 5.14 -16.20
CA ILE A 266 -1.06 4.44 -15.00
C ILE A 266 -1.70 3.13 -15.44
N VAL A 267 -1.22 2.02 -14.89
CA VAL A 267 -1.70 0.69 -15.23
C VAL A 267 -2.23 0.02 -13.96
N ARG A 268 -3.39 -0.63 -14.08
CA ARG A 268 -3.89 -1.53 -13.04
C ARG A 268 -3.11 -2.86 -13.10
N MET A 269 -2.05 -2.95 -12.31
CA MET A 269 -1.14 -4.11 -12.29
C MET A 269 -1.74 -5.33 -11.59
N PHE A 270 -2.66 -5.12 -10.64
CA PHE A 270 -3.24 -6.19 -9.82
C PHE A 270 -4.76 -6.04 -9.68
N ASP A 271 -5.45 -7.16 -9.46
CA ASP A 271 -6.84 -7.15 -9.00
C ASP A 271 -6.87 -6.69 -7.53
N ALA A 272 -7.73 -5.72 -7.21
CA ALA A 272 -7.88 -5.16 -5.87
C ALA A 272 -8.21 -6.23 -4.79
N ARG A 273 -8.83 -7.33 -5.23
CA ARG A 273 -9.11 -8.51 -4.39
C ARG A 273 -7.84 -9.23 -3.96
N GLU A 274 -6.86 -9.32 -4.86
CA GLU A 274 -5.59 -10.02 -4.63
C GLU A 274 -4.55 -9.11 -3.97
N SER A 275 -4.47 -7.86 -4.42
CA SER A 275 -3.66 -6.81 -3.80
C SER A 275 -4.44 -5.50 -3.78
N PRO A 276 -4.69 -4.90 -2.60
CA PRO A 276 -5.33 -3.59 -2.52
C PRO A 276 -4.46 -2.45 -3.07
N ARG A 277 -3.20 -2.75 -3.44
CA ARG A 277 -2.28 -1.85 -4.14
C ARG A 277 -2.26 -2.31 -5.57
N CYS A 278 -3.00 -1.59 -6.41
CA CYS A 278 -3.34 -2.06 -7.74
C CYS A 278 -2.82 -1.16 -8.85
N LEU A 279 -2.42 0.08 -8.55
CA LEU A 279 -1.95 1.03 -9.56
C LEU A 279 -0.42 1.10 -9.61
N GLY A 280 0.12 1.02 -10.83
CA GLY A 280 1.53 1.20 -11.12
C GLY A 280 1.77 2.25 -12.20
N ILE A 281 2.95 2.85 -12.17
CA ILE A 281 3.47 3.72 -13.22
C ILE A 281 4.33 2.89 -14.17
N VAL A 282 4.01 2.96 -15.45
CA VAL A 282 4.80 2.37 -16.53
C VAL A 282 5.23 3.49 -17.47
N CYS A 283 6.52 3.65 -17.72
CA CYS A 283 7.01 4.62 -18.70
C CYS A 283 8.29 4.15 -19.38
N HIS A 284 8.57 4.68 -20.57
CA HIS A 284 9.82 4.44 -21.28
C HIS A 284 10.27 5.65 -22.09
N ARG A 285 11.51 5.58 -22.57
CA ARG A 285 12.12 6.50 -23.53
C ARG A 285 11.91 6.01 -24.95
#